data_AF-A0A8D2MST4-F1
#
_entry.id   AF-A0A8D2MST4-F1
#
_cell.length_a   1.000
_cell.length_b   1.000
_cell.length_c   1.000
_cell.angle_alpha   90.00
_cell.angle_beta   90.00
_cell.angle_gamma   90.00
#
_symmetry.space_group_name_H-M   'P 1'
#
loop_
_entity.id
_entity.type
_entity.pdbx_description
1 polymer ?
#
loop_
_entity_poly.entity_id
_entity_poly.type
_entity_poly.pdbx_seq_one_letter_code
_entity_poly.pdbx_strand_id
1 'polypeptide(L)'
;MNPQSSGLGGGVVFTIYDASTGAVEVINARETAPRVFPHNLLSGCGVGFPIGPRWIGVPGEIRGYEVAHERHGRLPWKALFEPTIKLLSEPLVISPVLEKILHHPAFSGPGKSLCPLLCAGGRFLKLGESFRWPALQRTLRAVAEQGAAAFYEGEIGRALVEDISKAGSSLSLEDLRAYKAQVSSALNITLNKHTTVFAPGPPMGGAVLMFILKVLEEYKFHKESLATPEDKVETYHYIAEALKFGNMLRPHMSDPDFSENQVPVETLLSEQFAETARQRIDARGDHQLSHYSLLEPLLREQHRSLGTSHISVLAADGSAVSATSTINYPFGSLVYSNQTGIILNNELADFCIANRSIKPGEKPPSAMVPSILLSKSGDMLVIGGAGGSWIISATTMAIINKLWFGYDLEHAISAPVMHTQGDSVLFEDSFSKEVKAGLLGRGHKEKQDKLAMNVVQGISKEGKCISAFSDKRKLGKSAGY
;
A
#
# COMPACT_ATOMS: atom_id res chain seq x y z
N MET A 1 7.14 -1.73 16.06
CA MET A 1 7.59 -3.03 15.48
C MET A 1 8.19 -2.88 14.09
N ASN A 2 7.52 -2.17 13.16
CA ASN A 2 8.03 -1.94 11.79
C ASN A 2 8.21 -0.44 11.48
N PRO A 3 9.06 0.30 12.23
CA PRO A 3 9.18 1.76 12.08
C PRO A 3 9.68 2.22 10.71
N GLN A 4 10.30 1.30 9.98
CA GLN A 4 10.73 1.53 8.61
C GLN A 4 9.56 1.56 7.62
N SER A 5 8.36 1.11 7.94
CA SER A 5 7.31 0.89 6.92
C SER A 5 6.00 1.63 7.14
N SER A 6 5.68 1.98 8.38
CA SER A 6 4.42 2.62 8.77
C SER A 6 4.57 3.33 10.12
N GLY A 7 3.66 4.24 10.44
CA GLY A 7 3.61 4.91 11.73
C GLY A 7 3.05 6.34 11.63
N LEU A 8 2.82 6.95 12.79
CA LEU A 8 2.04 8.19 12.99
C LEU A 8 2.41 9.38 12.10
N GLY A 9 3.60 9.35 11.48
CA GLY A 9 4.06 10.34 10.52
C GLY A 9 3.60 10.08 9.08
N GLY A 10 2.72 9.11 8.84
CA GLY A 10 2.17 8.78 7.52
C GLY A 10 0.64 8.64 7.53
N GLY A 11 0.13 7.70 6.74
CA GLY A 11 -1.29 7.53 6.45
C GLY A 11 -1.74 6.08 6.43
N VAL A 12 -3.06 5.89 6.53
CA VAL A 12 -3.69 4.56 6.54
C VAL A 12 -4.98 4.56 5.73
N VAL A 13 -5.26 3.46 5.05
CA VAL A 13 -6.52 3.24 4.36
C VAL A 13 -7.16 1.95 4.86
N PHE A 14 -8.41 2.05 5.27
CA PHE A 14 -9.23 0.93 5.73
C PHE A 14 -10.29 0.60 4.70
N THR A 15 -10.53 -0.68 4.47
CA THR A 15 -11.77 -1.22 3.91
C THR A 15 -12.43 -2.06 4.99
N ILE A 16 -13.63 -1.67 5.41
CA ILE A 16 -14.32 -2.22 6.58
C ILE A 16 -15.64 -2.81 6.13
N TYR A 17 -15.84 -4.10 6.38
CA TYR A 17 -17.10 -4.79 6.25
C TYR A 17 -17.76 -4.90 7.63
N ASP A 18 -18.96 -4.34 7.75
CA ASP A 18 -19.81 -4.47 8.93
C ASP A 18 -20.80 -5.63 8.71
N ALA A 19 -20.65 -6.70 9.47
CA ALA A 19 -21.50 -7.88 9.33
C ALA A 19 -22.94 -7.66 9.78
N SER A 20 -23.21 -6.65 10.61
CA SER A 20 -24.56 -6.36 11.09
C SER A 20 -25.42 -5.68 10.03
N THR A 21 -24.80 -4.87 9.17
CA THR A 21 -25.47 -4.12 8.11
C THR A 21 -25.21 -4.68 6.72
N GLY A 22 -24.16 -5.49 6.55
CA GLY A 22 -23.67 -5.94 5.25
C GLY A 22 -22.97 -4.85 4.45
N ALA A 23 -22.77 -3.65 5.02
CA ALA A 23 -22.15 -2.52 4.34
C ALA A 23 -20.63 -2.68 4.28
N VAL A 24 -20.03 -2.19 3.18
CA VAL A 24 -18.57 -2.05 3.06
C VAL A 24 -18.22 -0.59 2.83
N GLU A 25 -17.47 -0.02 3.75
CA GLU A 25 -16.98 1.36 3.68
C GLU A 25 -15.46 1.43 3.63
N VAL A 26 -14.98 2.59 3.22
CA VAL A 26 -13.57 2.93 3.13
C VAL A 26 -13.31 4.17 3.96
N ILE A 27 -12.31 4.09 4.84
CA ILE A 27 -11.76 5.26 5.54
C ILE A 27 -10.39 5.54 4.92
N ASN A 28 -10.30 6.62 4.16
CA ASN A 28 -9.09 7.07 3.50
C ASN A 28 -8.42 8.18 4.31
N ALA A 29 -7.39 7.80 5.08
CA ALA A 29 -6.53 8.72 5.81
C ALA A 29 -5.14 8.80 5.16
N ARG A 30 -5.11 8.88 3.83
CA ARG A 30 -3.95 9.22 3.02
C ARG A 30 -3.49 10.64 3.31
N GLU A 31 -2.18 10.86 3.28
CA GLU A 31 -1.56 12.16 3.46
C GLU A 31 -2.00 13.15 2.38
N THR A 32 -2.02 14.44 2.71
CA THR A 32 -2.37 15.51 1.75
C THR A 32 -1.19 16.43 1.50
N ALA A 33 -1.17 17.08 0.33
CA ALA A 33 -0.27 18.20 0.07
C ALA A 33 -0.55 19.34 1.07
N PRO A 34 0.49 19.91 1.73
CA PRO A 34 0.31 21.07 2.60
C PRO A 34 -0.15 22.30 1.80
N ARG A 35 -0.56 23.36 2.49
CA ARG A 35 -0.95 24.64 1.88
C ARG A 35 0.19 25.30 1.14
N VAL A 36 1.41 25.14 1.66
CA VAL A 36 2.64 25.65 1.06
C VAL A 36 3.57 24.47 0.85
N PHE A 37 4.05 24.31 -0.38
CA PHE A 37 5.10 23.36 -0.75
C PHE A 37 5.96 23.98 -1.85
N PRO A 38 7.20 23.50 -2.07
CA PRO A 38 8.08 24.07 -3.09
C PRO A 38 7.47 24.00 -4.50
N HIS A 39 7.43 25.12 -5.22
CA HIS A 39 6.89 25.18 -6.59
C HIS A 39 7.60 24.23 -7.58
N ASN A 40 8.88 23.95 -7.34
CA ASN A 40 9.69 23.03 -8.12
C ASN A 40 9.77 21.61 -7.51
N LEU A 41 8.79 21.20 -6.69
CA LEU A 41 8.77 19.87 -6.07
C LEU A 41 8.92 18.77 -7.12
N LEU A 42 8.13 18.84 -8.18
CA LEU A 42 8.14 17.84 -9.26
C LEU A 42 9.39 17.91 -10.16
N SER A 43 10.13 19.01 -10.16
CA SER A 43 11.43 19.06 -10.83
C SER A 43 12.47 18.13 -10.18
N GLY A 44 12.21 17.67 -8.95
CA GLY A 44 12.98 16.61 -8.29
C GLY A 44 12.60 15.19 -8.73
N CYS A 45 11.50 15.02 -9.47
CA CYS A 45 11.13 13.71 -10.02
C CYS A 45 12.19 13.27 -11.03
N GLY A 46 12.78 12.10 -10.81
CA GLY A 46 13.86 11.56 -11.64
C GLY A 46 15.29 12.00 -11.25
N VAL A 47 15.44 12.93 -10.31
CA VAL A 47 16.75 13.32 -9.75
C VAL A 47 16.94 12.66 -8.39
N GLY A 48 17.59 11.49 -8.38
CA GLY A 48 17.89 10.76 -7.15
C GLY A 48 16.65 10.17 -6.47
N PHE A 49 16.73 9.99 -5.15
CA PHE A 49 15.68 9.39 -4.32
C PHE A 49 14.92 10.54 -3.63
N PRO A 50 13.60 10.71 -3.82
CA PRO A 50 12.85 11.84 -3.25
C PRO A 50 12.61 11.65 -1.75
N ILE A 51 13.61 12.04 -0.98
CA ILE A 51 13.65 12.03 0.48
C ILE A 51 13.92 13.43 1.02
N GLY A 52 13.71 13.61 2.31
CA GLY A 52 13.89 14.87 3.00
C GLY A 52 12.59 15.66 3.20
N PRO A 53 12.70 16.79 3.89
CA PRO A 53 11.60 17.52 4.51
C PRO A 53 10.57 18.09 3.52
N ARG A 54 11.00 18.33 2.27
CA ARG A 54 10.16 18.88 1.20
C ARG A 54 9.13 17.90 0.65
N TRP A 55 9.31 16.61 0.91
CA TRP A 55 8.45 15.54 0.41
C TRP A 55 7.42 15.08 1.46
N ILE A 56 7.43 15.67 2.65
CA ILE A 56 6.52 15.35 3.74
C ILE A 56 5.12 15.84 3.38
N GLY A 57 4.17 14.91 3.31
CA GLY A 57 2.73 15.21 3.29
C GLY A 57 2.17 15.31 4.70
N VAL A 58 0.98 15.89 4.84
CA VAL A 58 0.31 16.04 6.13
C VAL A 58 -0.07 14.66 6.69
N PRO A 59 0.43 14.23 7.86
CA PRO A 59 0.16 12.90 8.40
C PRO A 59 -1.31 12.68 8.74
N GLY A 60 -1.86 11.56 8.28
CA GLY A 60 -3.27 11.21 8.43
C GLY A 60 -3.59 10.10 9.41
N GLU A 61 -2.61 9.31 9.81
CA GLU A 61 -2.86 8.01 10.45
C GLU A 61 -3.69 8.10 11.74
N ILE A 62 -3.39 9.05 12.63
CA ILE A 62 -4.14 9.22 13.89
C ILE A 62 -5.60 9.64 13.62
N ARG A 63 -5.84 10.52 12.64
CA ARG A 63 -7.22 10.91 12.27
C ARG A 63 -7.97 9.74 11.66
N GLY A 64 -7.30 8.90 10.87
CA GLY A 64 -7.87 7.65 10.36
C GLY A 64 -8.30 6.71 11.49
N TYR A 65 -7.46 6.56 12.52
CA TYR A 65 -7.80 5.75 13.69
C TYR A 65 -8.97 6.32 14.48
N GLU A 66 -9.01 7.65 14.69
CA GLU A 66 -10.12 8.31 15.37
C GLU A 66 -11.44 8.08 14.64
N VAL A 67 -11.49 8.33 13.33
CA VAL A 67 -12.71 8.10 12.53
C VAL A 67 -13.13 6.63 12.55
N ALA A 68 -12.17 5.69 12.47
CA ALA A 68 -12.49 4.26 12.57
C ALA A 68 -13.04 3.90 13.97
N HIS A 69 -12.49 4.48 15.03
CA HIS A 69 -12.92 4.26 16.40
C HIS A 69 -14.30 4.86 16.68
N GLU A 70 -14.57 6.07 16.23
CA GLU A 70 -15.89 6.71 16.38
C GLU A 70 -17.00 5.93 15.68
N ARG A 71 -16.69 5.31 14.53
CA ARG A 71 -17.68 4.60 13.70
C ARG A 71 -17.87 3.13 14.11
N HIS A 72 -16.79 2.44 14.45
CA HIS A 72 -16.78 0.98 14.65
C HIS A 72 -16.20 0.54 16.00
N GLY A 73 -15.64 1.46 16.77
CA GLY A 73 -14.95 1.17 18.02
C GLY A 73 -15.90 0.72 19.13
N ARG A 74 -15.48 -0.32 19.85
CA ARG A 74 -16.19 -0.82 21.06
C ARG A 74 -15.42 -0.60 22.36
N LEU A 75 -14.09 -0.67 22.28
CA LEU A 75 -13.22 -0.43 23.44
C LEU A 75 -12.99 1.07 23.64
N PRO A 76 -12.72 1.54 24.86
CA PRO A 76 -12.31 2.92 25.08
C PRO A 76 -11.06 3.27 24.27
N TRP A 77 -11.03 4.46 23.65
CA TRP A 77 -9.93 4.95 22.80
C TRP A 77 -8.55 4.69 23.44
N LYS A 78 -8.39 5.11 24.71
CA LYS A 78 -7.16 4.97 25.48
C LYS A 78 -6.62 3.53 25.50
N ALA A 79 -7.50 2.54 25.67
CA ALA A 79 -7.13 1.13 25.79
C ALA A 79 -6.44 0.59 24.53
N LEU A 80 -6.71 1.17 23.35
CA LEU A 80 -6.11 0.76 22.08
C LEU A 80 -4.60 1.08 22.02
N PHE A 81 -4.13 2.05 22.80
CA PHE A 81 -2.73 2.50 22.81
C PHE A 81 -1.89 1.86 23.91
N GLU A 82 -2.52 1.39 24.98
CA GLU A 82 -1.85 0.83 26.15
C GLU A 82 -0.87 -0.31 25.84
N PRO A 83 -1.19 -1.30 24.96
CA PRO A 83 -0.24 -2.36 24.62
C PRO A 83 1.05 -1.83 24.01
N THR A 84 0.95 -0.85 23.11
CA THR A 84 2.12 -0.24 22.46
C THR A 84 2.89 0.66 23.41
N ILE A 85 2.20 1.42 24.28
CA ILE A 85 2.85 2.25 25.32
C ILE A 85 3.65 1.37 26.29
N LYS A 86 3.11 0.21 26.68
CA LYS A 86 3.80 -0.78 27.51
C LYS A 86 4.98 -1.40 26.76
N LEU A 87 4.82 -1.77 25.50
CA LEU A 87 5.93 -2.28 24.68
C LEU A 87 7.11 -1.28 24.64
N LEU A 88 6.82 0.02 24.58
CA LEU A 88 7.83 1.08 24.55
C LEU A 88 8.47 1.40 25.91
N SER A 89 8.01 0.82 27.03
CA SER A 89 8.70 0.97 28.33
C SER A 89 9.99 0.13 28.40
N GLU A 90 10.04 -0.95 27.61
CA GLU A 90 11.20 -1.83 27.51
C GLU A 90 12.08 -1.49 26.30
N PRO A 91 13.37 -1.87 26.30
CA PRO A 91 14.21 -1.78 25.11
C PRO A 91 13.62 -2.61 23.97
N LEU A 92 13.52 -1.99 22.78
CA LEU A 92 13.12 -2.66 21.55
C LEU A 92 14.34 -3.25 20.87
N VAL A 93 14.22 -4.48 20.36
CA VAL A 93 15.31 -5.18 19.67
C VAL A 93 15.24 -4.94 18.17
N ILE A 94 16.38 -4.71 17.52
CA ILE A 94 16.49 -4.65 16.06
C ILE A 94 16.13 -6.02 15.47
N SER A 95 15.09 -6.05 14.64
CA SER A 95 14.63 -7.26 13.96
C SER A 95 15.43 -7.54 12.68
N PRO A 96 15.42 -8.78 12.14
CA PRO A 96 16.11 -9.11 10.89
C PRO A 96 15.69 -8.22 9.71
N VAL A 97 14.40 -7.90 9.60
CA VAL A 97 13.87 -7.03 8.54
C VAL A 97 14.35 -5.60 8.73
N LEU A 98 14.34 -5.08 9.97
CA LEU A 98 14.81 -3.74 10.26
C LEU A 98 16.32 -3.61 9.99
N GLU A 99 17.13 -4.59 10.39
CA GLU A 99 18.57 -4.60 10.10
C GLU A 99 18.85 -4.56 8.60
N LYS A 100 18.19 -5.43 7.82
CA LYS A 100 18.35 -5.51 6.36
C LYS A 100 18.08 -4.16 5.70
N ILE A 101 17.00 -3.49 6.11
CA ILE A 101 16.62 -2.19 5.56
C ILE A 101 17.59 -1.09 6.01
N LEU A 102 17.93 -1.05 7.30
CA LEU A 102 18.80 -0.02 7.89
C LEU A 102 20.20 -0.01 7.27
N HIS A 103 20.71 -1.19 6.87
CA HIS A 103 22.03 -1.34 6.27
C HIS A 103 22.03 -1.34 4.73
N HIS A 104 20.87 -1.31 4.08
CA HIS A 104 20.81 -1.25 2.63
C HIS A 104 21.37 0.10 2.14
N PRO A 105 22.26 0.14 1.11
CA PRO A 105 22.95 1.36 0.67
C PRO A 105 22.04 2.56 0.37
N ALA A 106 20.83 2.29 -0.14
CA ALA A 106 19.84 3.32 -0.43
C ALA A 106 19.36 4.09 0.82
N PHE A 107 19.41 3.48 2.01
CA PHE A 107 18.92 4.07 3.27
C PHE A 107 20.04 4.38 4.26
N SER A 108 21.09 3.56 4.30
CA SER A 108 22.19 3.74 5.26
C SER A 108 23.01 5.01 5.01
N GLY A 109 23.23 5.38 3.75
CA GLY A 109 23.92 6.63 3.39
C GLY A 109 23.20 7.89 3.89
N PRO A 110 21.95 8.15 3.45
CA PRO A 110 21.21 9.34 3.85
C PRO A 110 20.62 9.27 5.27
N GLY A 111 20.49 8.08 5.87
CA GLY A 111 19.76 7.87 7.13
C GLY A 111 20.41 8.37 8.41
N LYS A 112 21.51 9.15 8.35
CA LYS A 112 22.19 9.68 9.57
C LYS A 112 21.26 10.50 10.47
N SER A 113 20.24 11.13 9.91
CA SER A 113 19.17 11.82 10.63
C SER A 113 18.37 10.92 11.57
N LEU A 114 18.38 9.59 11.37
CA LEU A 114 17.75 8.61 12.24
C LEU A 114 18.64 8.19 13.42
N CYS A 115 19.91 8.64 13.46
CA CYS A 115 20.84 8.25 14.51
C CYS A 115 20.43 8.59 15.94
N PRO A 116 19.66 9.67 16.23
CA PRO A 116 19.12 9.89 17.57
C PRO A 116 18.29 8.72 18.10
N LEU A 117 17.72 7.88 17.21
CA LEU A 117 16.93 6.71 17.57
C LEU A 117 17.67 5.39 17.34
N LEU A 118 18.36 5.24 16.21
CA LEU A 118 18.82 3.95 15.68
C LEU A 118 20.35 3.81 15.62
N CYS A 119 21.12 4.70 16.24
CA CYS A 119 22.59 4.60 16.28
C CYS A 119 23.14 4.49 17.71
N ALA A 120 24.25 3.76 17.83
CA ALA A 120 25.10 3.73 19.02
C ALA A 120 26.56 3.84 18.58
N GLY A 121 27.34 4.71 19.24
CA GLY A 121 28.76 4.91 18.90
C GLY A 121 28.99 5.39 17.46
N GLY A 122 28.08 6.18 16.89
CA GLY A 122 28.21 6.74 15.54
C GLY A 122 27.89 5.77 14.39
N ARG A 123 27.42 4.55 14.68
CA ARG A 123 26.96 3.57 13.69
C ARG A 123 25.51 3.16 13.94
N PHE A 124 24.84 2.67 12.92
CA PHE A 124 23.54 2.03 13.08
C PHE A 124 23.64 0.79 13.98
N LEU A 125 22.54 0.54 14.70
CA LEU A 125 22.35 -0.65 15.49
C LEU A 125 22.17 -1.88 14.59
N LYS A 126 22.67 -3.03 15.06
CA LYS A 126 22.65 -4.33 14.37
C LYS A 126 21.62 -5.27 14.98
N LEU A 127 21.35 -6.38 14.31
CA LEU A 127 20.46 -7.43 14.79
C LEU A 127 20.80 -7.85 16.23
N GLY A 128 19.76 -7.93 17.06
CA GLY A 128 19.89 -8.29 18.47
C GLY A 128 20.28 -7.12 19.39
N GLU A 129 20.81 -6.02 18.86
CA GLU A 129 21.00 -4.79 19.65
C GLU A 129 19.65 -4.12 19.93
N SER A 130 19.61 -3.29 20.97
CA SER A 130 18.35 -2.65 21.41
C SER A 130 18.42 -1.13 21.45
N PHE A 131 17.25 -0.50 21.29
CA PHE A 131 17.06 0.94 21.39
C PHE A 131 15.82 1.25 22.24
N ARG A 132 15.76 2.48 22.77
CA ARG A 132 14.60 2.99 23.50
C ARG A 132 13.96 4.12 22.71
N TRP A 133 12.64 4.25 22.83
CA TRP A 133 11.89 5.25 22.07
C TRP A 133 10.96 6.10 22.97
N PRO A 134 11.53 6.80 23.97
CA PRO A 134 10.74 7.49 25.00
C PRO A 134 9.89 8.64 24.45
N ALA A 135 10.35 9.31 23.38
CA ALA A 135 9.58 10.38 22.75
C ALA A 135 8.26 9.86 22.15
N LEU A 136 8.31 8.75 21.40
CA LEU A 136 7.10 8.11 20.86
C LEU A 136 6.19 7.60 21.97
N GLN A 137 6.75 7.07 23.06
CA GLN A 137 5.95 6.65 24.21
C GLN A 137 5.16 7.82 24.81
N ARG A 138 5.78 8.99 25.00
CA ARG A 138 5.08 10.19 25.49
C ARG A 138 4.01 10.66 24.51
N THR A 139 4.32 10.67 23.21
CA THR A 139 3.36 11.00 22.16
C THR A 139 2.13 10.10 22.20
N LEU A 140 2.33 8.77 22.25
CA LEU A 140 1.21 7.82 22.31
C LEU A 140 0.41 7.97 23.61
N ARG A 141 1.04 8.28 24.75
CA ARG A 141 0.32 8.60 26.00
C ARG A 141 -0.56 9.83 25.85
N ALA A 142 -0.03 10.92 25.30
CA ALA A 142 -0.79 12.14 25.07
C ALA A 142 -1.99 11.88 24.14
N VAL A 143 -1.79 11.16 23.03
CA VAL A 143 -2.89 10.77 22.11
C VAL A 143 -3.91 9.87 22.80
N ALA A 144 -3.48 8.91 23.63
CA ALA A 144 -4.37 8.02 24.35
C ALA A 144 -5.23 8.77 25.40
N GLU A 145 -4.70 9.82 26.02
CA GLU A 145 -5.36 10.58 27.08
C GLU A 145 -6.22 11.74 26.55
N GLN A 146 -5.78 12.38 25.46
CA GLN A 146 -6.37 13.63 24.95
C GLN A 146 -7.01 13.47 23.56
N GLY A 147 -7.04 12.26 23.01
CA GLY A 147 -7.58 11.99 21.67
C GLY A 147 -6.66 12.44 20.54
N ALA A 148 -7.17 12.42 19.29
CA ALA A 148 -6.40 12.88 18.14
C ALA A 148 -6.05 14.38 18.20
N ALA A 149 -6.85 15.17 18.93
CA ALA A 149 -6.62 16.59 19.16
C ALA A 149 -5.21 16.87 19.74
N ALA A 150 -4.64 15.95 20.53
CA ALA A 150 -3.26 16.06 21.02
C ALA A 150 -2.24 16.30 19.88
N PHE A 151 -2.46 15.62 18.75
CA PHE A 151 -1.60 15.65 17.56
C PHE A 151 -1.98 16.77 16.60
N TYR A 152 -3.27 16.96 16.32
CA TYR A 152 -3.69 17.91 15.27
C TYR A 152 -3.85 19.36 15.77
N GLU A 153 -4.09 19.55 17.07
CA GLU A 153 -4.40 20.86 17.67
C GLU A 153 -3.52 21.20 18.88
N GLY A 154 -2.93 20.18 19.52
CA GLY A 154 -2.21 20.27 20.78
C GLY A 154 -0.68 20.33 20.67
N GLU A 155 -0.02 20.08 21.81
CA GLU A 155 1.44 20.23 21.95
C GLU A 155 2.25 19.25 21.10
N ILE A 156 1.72 18.04 20.82
CA ILE A 156 2.43 17.08 19.97
C ILE A 156 2.54 17.64 18.55
N GLY A 157 1.47 18.20 18.01
CA GLY A 157 1.48 18.86 16.71
C GLY A 157 2.45 20.03 16.66
N ARG A 158 2.45 20.88 17.70
CA ARG A 158 3.38 22.03 17.83
C ARG A 158 4.85 21.58 17.80
N ALA A 159 5.19 20.60 18.64
CA ALA A 159 6.55 20.07 18.72
C ALA A 159 6.98 19.38 17.41
N LEU A 160 6.06 18.68 16.74
CA LEU A 160 6.32 18.06 15.44
C LEU A 160 6.66 19.13 14.38
N VAL A 161 5.80 20.15 14.26
CA VAL A 161 5.96 21.23 13.27
C VAL A 161 7.25 22.00 13.52
N GLU A 162 7.61 22.25 14.78
CA GLU A 162 8.88 22.91 15.12
C GLU A 162 10.09 22.10 14.64
N ASP A 163 10.12 20.78 14.89
CA ASP A 163 11.23 19.92 14.48
C ASP A 163 11.35 19.83 12.95
N ILE A 164 10.25 19.63 12.23
CA ILE A 164 10.29 19.50 10.77
C ILE A 164 10.53 20.85 10.07
N SER A 165 10.13 21.97 10.69
CA SER A 165 10.44 23.31 10.19
C SER A 165 11.95 23.58 10.27
N LYS A 166 12.61 23.21 11.37
CA LYS A 166 14.09 23.26 11.50
C LYS A 166 14.78 22.38 10.46
N ALA A 167 14.16 21.27 10.07
CA ALA A 167 14.66 20.42 8.99
C ALA A 167 14.47 21.03 7.59
N GLY A 168 13.59 22.04 7.42
CA GLY A 168 13.30 22.71 6.15
C GLY A 168 11.95 22.34 5.53
N SER A 169 11.01 21.79 6.30
CA SER A 169 9.64 21.51 5.84
C SER A 169 8.79 22.78 5.85
N SER A 170 7.80 22.82 4.95
CA SER A 170 6.81 23.90 4.86
C SER A 170 5.46 23.55 5.48
N LEU A 171 5.33 22.34 6.03
CA LEU A 171 4.14 21.89 6.74
C LEU A 171 3.95 22.73 8.01
N SER A 172 2.74 23.26 8.19
CA SER A 172 2.35 24.16 9.27
C SER A 172 1.35 23.51 10.25
N LEU A 173 1.08 24.18 11.37
CA LEU A 173 0.03 23.76 12.29
C LEU A 173 -1.36 23.89 11.66
N GLU A 174 -1.54 24.87 10.79
CA GLU A 174 -2.77 25.08 10.04
C GLU A 174 -3.04 23.90 9.10
N ASP A 175 -1.99 23.31 8.52
CA ASP A 175 -2.11 22.08 7.72
C ASP A 175 -2.57 20.89 8.57
N LEU A 176 -1.98 20.70 9.76
CA LEU A 176 -2.42 19.65 10.69
C LEU A 176 -3.89 19.85 11.11
N ARG A 177 -4.27 21.06 11.52
CA ARG A 177 -5.65 21.36 11.94
C ARG A 177 -6.67 21.18 10.82
N ALA A 178 -6.28 21.47 9.57
CA ALA A 178 -7.16 21.36 8.42
C ALA A 178 -7.33 19.91 7.93
N TYR A 179 -6.46 18.98 8.35
CA TYR A 179 -6.47 17.60 7.89
C TYR A 179 -7.75 16.87 8.29
N LYS A 180 -8.33 16.14 7.34
CA LYS A 180 -9.49 15.27 7.56
C LYS A 180 -9.29 13.93 6.85
N ALA A 181 -9.65 12.84 7.52
CA ALA A 181 -9.82 11.54 6.86
C ALA A 181 -11.16 11.54 6.11
N GLN A 182 -11.19 10.90 4.95
CA GLN A 182 -12.38 10.81 4.10
C GLN A 182 -13.06 9.46 4.31
N VAL A 183 -14.39 9.46 4.39
CA VAL A 183 -15.20 8.23 4.45
C VAL A 183 -16.03 8.13 3.18
N SER A 184 -16.03 6.95 2.56
CA SER A 184 -16.81 6.66 1.36
C SER A 184 -17.26 5.21 1.32
N SER A 185 -18.22 4.88 0.45
CA SER A 185 -18.49 3.47 0.13
C SER A 185 -17.32 2.87 -0.63
N ALA A 186 -17.05 1.58 -0.42
CA ALA A 186 -16.05 0.88 -1.22
C ALA A 186 -16.50 0.77 -2.68
N LEU A 187 -15.54 0.86 -3.61
CA LEU A 187 -15.78 0.41 -4.97
C LEU A 187 -16.15 -1.07 -4.94
N ASN A 188 -16.92 -1.52 -5.92
CA ASN A 188 -17.17 -2.94 -6.08
C ASN A 188 -17.31 -3.37 -7.54
N ILE A 189 -16.93 -4.62 -7.78
CA ILE A 189 -17.23 -5.37 -9.00
C ILE A 189 -17.69 -6.78 -8.60
N THR A 190 -18.40 -7.47 -9.49
CA THR A 190 -18.71 -8.90 -9.30
C THR A 190 -17.95 -9.73 -10.32
N LEU A 191 -17.18 -10.69 -9.83
CA LEU A 191 -16.43 -11.70 -10.59
C LEU A 191 -17.21 -13.02 -10.67
N ASN A 192 -17.14 -13.66 -11.83
CA ASN A 192 -17.77 -14.91 -12.22
C ASN A 192 -19.25 -14.97 -11.86
N LYS A 193 -19.94 -13.82 -11.72
CA LYS A 193 -21.32 -13.68 -11.18
C LYS A 193 -21.53 -14.16 -9.73
N HIS A 194 -20.47 -14.49 -8.99
CA HIS A 194 -20.58 -15.11 -7.65
C HIS A 194 -19.80 -14.39 -6.55
N THR A 195 -18.74 -13.66 -6.87
CA THR A 195 -17.85 -13.05 -5.86
C THR A 195 -17.77 -11.56 -6.07
N THR A 196 -18.26 -10.78 -5.11
CA THR A 196 -18.13 -9.33 -5.11
C THR A 196 -16.80 -8.95 -4.47
N VAL A 197 -16.00 -8.16 -5.20
CA VAL A 197 -14.74 -7.59 -4.71
C VAL A 197 -15.03 -6.19 -4.22
N PHE A 198 -14.50 -5.81 -3.07
CA PHE A 198 -14.55 -4.46 -2.51
C PHE A 198 -13.14 -3.92 -2.28
N ALA A 199 -12.91 -2.67 -2.68
CA ALA A 199 -11.62 -1.99 -2.50
C ALA A 199 -11.78 -0.45 -2.48
N PRO A 200 -10.77 0.30 -2.03
CA PRO A 200 -10.78 1.77 -2.07
C PRO A 200 -10.81 2.35 -3.47
N GLY A 201 -11.53 3.47 -3.63
CA GLY A 201 -11.52 4.25 -4.86
C GLY A 201 -10.30 5.17 -5.03
N PRO A 202 -10.22 5.90 -6.15
CA PRO A 202 -9.16 6.89 -6.38
C PRO A 202 -8.99 7.86 -5.20
N PRO A 203 -7.75 8.29 -4.88
CA PRO A 203 -6.50 8.06 -5.63
C PRO A 203 -5.81 6.71 -5.34
N MET A 204 -6.51 5.79 -4.67
CA MET A 204 -5.97 4.47 -4.32
C MET A 204 -6.00 3.49 -5.50
N GLY A 205 -5.30 2.37 -5.36
CA GLY A 205 -5.11 1.39 -6.44
C GLY A 205 -6.29 0.45 -6.70
N GLY A 206 -7.40 0.55 -5.93
CA GLY A 206 -8.46 -0.45 -5.94
C GLY A 206 -9.16 -0.57 -7.30
N ALA A 207 -9.37 0.55 -8.00
CA ALA A 207 -9.91 0.55 -9.36
C ALA A 207 -8.98 -0.18 -10.34
N VAL A 208 -7.66 -0.04 -10.19
CA VAL A 208 -6.67 -0.73 -11.02
C VAL A 208 -6.68 -2.24 -10.76
N LEU A 209 -6.73 -2.66 -9.48
CA LEU A 209 -6.88 -4.06 -9.11
C LEU A 209 -8.14 -4.68 -9.74
N MET A 210 -9.28 -4.01 -9.60
CA MET A 210 -10.56 -4.48 -10.14
C MET A 210 -10.54 -4.55 -11.67
N PHE A 211 -9.97 -3.55 -12.34
CA PHE A 211 -9.77 -3.58 -13.78
C PHE A 211 -8.94 -4.79 -14.23
N ILE A 212 -7.81 -5.06 -13.58
CA ILE A 212 -6.97 -6.22 -13.91
C ILE A 212 -7.76 -7.52 -13.74
N LEU A 213 -8.50 -7.67 -12.63
CA LEU A 213 -9.33 -8.85 -12.39
C LEU A 213 -10.43 -9.01 -13.46
N LYS A 214 -11.04 -7.90 -13.91
CA LYS A 214 -12.02 -7.89 -15.00
C LYS A 214 -11.43 -8.29 -16.35
N VAL A 215 -10.24 -7.79 -16.69
CA VAL A 215 -9.52 -8.21 -17.90
C VAL A 215 -9.28 -9.72 -17.85
N LEU A 216 -8.85 -10.25 -16.70
CA LEU A 216 -8.50 -11.66 -16.56
C LEU A 216 -9.70 -12.62 -16.44
N GLU A 217 -10.86 -12.13 -16.00
CA GLU A 217 -12.08 -12.93 -15.75
C GLU A 217 -12.49 -13.80 -16.95
N GLU A 218 -12.45 -13.25 -18.16
CA GLU A 218 -12.92 -13.93 -19.38
C GLU A 218 -12.00 -15.04 -19.88
N TYR A 219 -10.73 -15.09 -19.42
CA TYR A 219 -9.83 -16.21 -19.72
C TYR A 219 -10.18 -17.48 -18.94
N LYS A 220 -11.09 -17.38 -17.95
CA LYS A 220 -11.66 -18.52 -17.20
C LYS A 220 -10.60 -19.46 -16.64
N PHE A 221 -9.55 -18.89 -16.06
CA PHE A 221 -8.49 -19.67 -15.45
C PHE A 221 -9.01 -20.67 -14.41
N HIS A 222 -8.40 -21.84 -14.40
CA HIS A 222 -8.67 -22.91 -13.45
C HIS A 222 -7.38 -23.70 -13.17
N LYS A 223 -7.43 -24.70 -12.29
CA LYS A 223 -6.25 -25.48 -11.89
C LYS A 223 -5.48 -26.06 -13.09
N GLU A 224 -6.18 -26.56 -14.10
CA GLU A 224 -5.59 -27.16 -15.29
C GLU A 224 -4.95 -26.12 -16.23
N SER A 225 -5.23 -24.82 -16.08
CA SER A 225 -4.46 -23.74 -16.73
C SER A 225 -2.98 -23.73 -16.31
N LEU A 226 -2.62 -24.51 -15.28
CA LEU A 226 -1.24 -24.70 -14.81
C LEU A 226 -0.77 -26.16 -14.95
N ALA A 227 -1.44 -26.99 -15.77
CA ALA A 227 -1.14 -28.42 -15.89
C ALA A 227 0.18 -28.69 -16.62
N THR A 228 0.39 -28.06 -17.78
CA THR A 228 1.60 -28.23 -18.59
C THR A 228 2.49 -26.99 -18.56
N PRO A 229 3.78 -27.10 -18.93
CA PRO A 229 4.64 -25.95 -19.17
C PRO A 229 4.02 -24.90 -20.11
N GLU A 230 3.41 -25.35 -21.21
CA GLU A 230 2.80 -24.51 -22.22
C GLU A 230 1.60 -23.75 -21.66
N ASP A 231 0.70 -24.44 -20.93
CA ASP A 231 -0.47 -23.83 -20.29
C ASP A 231 -0.04 -22.77 -19.27
N LYS A 232 1.02 -23.05 -18.48
CA LYS A 232 1.58 -22.09 -17.53
C LYS A 232 2.10 -20.86 -18.24
N VAL A 233 2.92 -21.03 -19.29
CA VAL A 233 3.49 -19.89 -20.04
C VAL A 233 2.38 -19.04 -20.63
N GLU A 234 1.34 -19.64 -21.20
CA GLU A 234 0.18 -18.93 -21.73
C GLU A 234 -0.58 -18.17 -20.63
N THR A 235 -0.88 -18.83 -19.52
CA THR A 235 -1.58 -18.24 -18.38
C THR A 235 -0.84 -17.04 -17.82
N TYR A 236 0.46 -17.20 -17.55
CA TYR A 236 1.30 -16.11 -17.04
C TYR A 236 1.52 -14.99 -18.07
N HIS A 237 1.44 -15.28 -19.36
CA HIS A 237 1.49 -14.26 -20.40
C HIS A 237 0.26 -13.34 -20.33
N TYR A 238 -0.95 -13.89 -20.26
CA TYR A 238 -2.16 -13.08 -20.10
C TYR A 238 -2.16 -12.29 -18.78
N ILE A 239 -1.65 -12.89 -17.68
CA ILE A 239 -1.45 -12.18 -16.41
C ILE A 239 -0.47 -11.01 -16.60
N ALA A 240 0.67 -11.22 -17.27
CA ALA A 240 1.64 -10.16 -17.52
C ALA A 240 1.04 -9.02 -18.35
N GLU A 241 0.32 -9.33 -19.43
CA GLU A 241 -0.31 -8.31 -20.28
C GLU A 241 -1.39 -7.51 -19.53
N ALA A 242 -2.27 -8.18 -18.78
CA ALA A 242 -3.27 -7.50 -17.96
C ALA A 242 -2.63 -6.59 -16.89
N LEU A 243 -1.54 -7.03 -16.25
CA LEU A 243 -0.78 -6.21 -15.31
C LEU A 243 -0.18 -4.97 -15.98
N LYS A 244 0.35 -5.08 -17.21
CA LYS A 244 0.87 -3.93 -17.97
C LYS A 244 -0.24 -2.90 -18.27
N PHE A 245 -1.40 -3.35 -18.75
CA PHE A 245 -2.56 -2.47 -18.94
C PHE A 245 -2.99 -1.79 -17.64
N GLY A 246 -3.07 -2.55 -16.54
CA GLY A 246 -3.40 -1.99 -15.23
C GLY A 246 -2.38 -0.95 -14.76
N ASN A 247 -1.08 -1.20 -14.93
CA ASN A 247 -0.04 -0.26 -14.50
C ASN A 247 -0.15 1.08 -15.24
N MET A 248 -0.63 1.09 -16.49
CA MET A 248 -0.86 2.32 -17.26
C MET A 248 -2.03 3.15 -16.73
N LEU A 249 -2.97 2.58 -15.97
CA LEU A 249 -4.08 3.32 -15.37
C LEU A 249 -3.67 4.03 -14.07
N ARG A 250 -2.63 3.57 -13.38
CA ARG A 250 -2.24 4.08 -12.06
C ARG A 250 -1.91 5.58 -12.05
N PRO A 251 -1.18 6.16 -13.02
CA PRO A 251 -0.97 7.61 -13.08
C PRO A 251 -2.26 8.44 -13.21
N HIS A 252 -3.36 7.83 -13.66
CA HIS A 252 -4.67 8.48 -13.77
C HIS A 252 -5.49 8.42 -12.46
N MET A 253 -5.03 7.68 -11.43
CA MET A 253 -5.71 7.57 -10.13
C MET A 253 -5.50 8.84 -9.30
N SER A 254 -6.26 9.88 -9.63
CA SER A 254 -6.19 11.20 -8.99
C SER A 254 -7.20 11.34 -7.86
N ASP A 255 -6.96 12.30 -6.96
CA ASP A 255 -7.93 12.64 -5.91
C ASP A 255 -9.23 13.17 -6.55
N PRO A 256 -10.39 12.52 -6.31
CA PRO A 256 -11.66 12.91 -6.92
C PRO A 256 -12.08 14.34 -6.54
N ASP A 257 -11.67 14.84 -5.37
CA ASP A 257 -12.02 16.20 -4.93
C ASP A 257 -11.27 17.30 -5.71
N PHE A 258 -10.25 16.94 -6.52
CA PHE A 258 -9.32 17.90 -7.13
C PHE A 258 -9.17 17.79 -8.64
N SER A 259 -9.88 16.86 -9.29
CA SER A 259 -9.66 16.55 -10.70
C SER A 259 -10.93 16.73 -11.53
N GLU A 260 -10.91 17.77 -12.36
CA GLU A 260 -12.07 18.22 -13.16
C GLU A 260 -12.35 17.34 -14.39
N ASN A 261 -11.38 16.51 -14.82
CA ASN A 261 -11.44 15.73 -16.06
C ASN A 261 -11.14 14.23 -15.85
N GLN A 262 -11.54 13.65 -14.71
CA GLN A 262 -11.35 12.21 -14.51
C GLN A 262 -12.31 11.39 -15.37
N VAL A 263 -11.79 10.30 -15.92
CA VAL A 263 -12.64 9.22 -16.42
C VAL A 263 -13.44 8.68 -15.23
N PRO A 264 -14.78 8.63 -15.31
CA PRO A 264 -15.60 8.10 -14.23
C PRO A 264 -15.13 6.70 -13.82
N VAL A 265 -15.06 6.45 -12.52
CA VAL A 265 -14.54 5.18 -12.01
C VAL A 265 -15.41 4.00 -12.49
N GLU A 266 -16.71 4.22 -12.66
CA GLU A 266 -17.66 3.26 -13.21
C GLU A 266 -17.29 2.85 -14.63
N THR A 267 -16.76 3.77 -15.44
CA THR A 267 -16.26 3.46 -16.78
C THR A 267 -15.04 2.55 -16.70
N LEU A 268 -14.08 2.85 -15.81
CA LEU A 268 -12.87 2.02 -15.62
C LEU A 268 -13.20 0.60 -15.15
N LEU A 269 -14.29 0.44 -14.40
CA LEU A 269 -14.75 -0.84 -13.86
C LEU A 269 -15.71 -1.58 -14.80
N SER A 270 -16.05 -0.99 -15.95
CA SER A 270 -17.01 -1.59 -16.88
C SER A 270 -16.43 -2.76 -17.67
N GLU A 271 -17.31 -3.68 -18.06
CA GLU A 271 -16.93 -4.81 -18.92
C GLU A 271 -16.41 -4.32 -20.28
N GLN A 272 -17.01 -3.25 -20.82
CA GLN A 272 -16.60 -2.65 -22.07
C GLN A 272 -15.16 -2.12 -22.01
N PHE A 273 -14.77 -1.50 -20.88
CA PHE A 273 -13.41 -0.98 -20.73
C PHE A 273 -12.38 -2.11 -20.58
N ALA A 274 -12.69 -3.16 -19.82
CA ALA A 274 -11.84 -4.37 -19.76
C ALA A 274 -11.70 -5.04 -21.13
N GLU A 275 -12.78 -5.06 -21.94
CA GLU A 275 -12.76 -5.60 -23.29
C GLU A 275 -11.79 -4.84 -24.21
N THR A 276 -11.66 -3.51 -24.04
CA THR A 276 -10.68 -2.74 -24.84
C THR A 276 -9.23 -3.17 -24.61
N ALA A 277 -8.90 -3.63 -23.40
CA ALA A 277 -7.61 -4.24 -23.13
C ALA A 277 -7.52 -5.64 -23.76
N ARG A 278 -8.51 -6.50 -23.52
CA ARG A 278 -8.49 -7.88 -24.04
C ARG A 278 -8.34 -7.95 -25.56
N GLN A 279 -8.98 -7.06 -26.31
CA GLN A 279 -8.85 -6.99 -27.78
C GLN A 279 -7.44 -6.64 -28.27
N ARG A 280 -6.62 -6.03 -27.41
CA ARG A 280 -5.23 -5.67 -27.74
C ARG A 280 -4.22 -6.72 -27.28
N ILE A 281 -4.61 -7.61 -26.37
CA ILE A 281 -3.74 -8.71 -25.91
C ILE A 281 -3.61 -9.74 -27.04
N ASP A 282 -2.39 -9.90 -27.56
CA ASP A 282 -2.04 -10.89 -28.58
C ASP A 282 -0.94 -11.83 -28.07
N ALA A 283 -0.39 -12.71 -28.91
CA ALA A 283 0.62 -13.68 -28.48
C ALA A 283 2.00 -13.07 -28.11
N ARG A 284 2.22 -11.77 -28.35
CA ARG A 284 3.50 -11.09 -28.14
C ARG A 284 3.46 -10.21 -26.90
N GLY A 285 4.60 -10.12 -26.21
CA GLY A 285 4.78 -9.29 -25.01
C GLY A 285 5.71 -8.09 -25.20
N ASP A 286 6.12 -7.78 -26.44
CA ASP A 286 7.14 -6.77 -26.77
C ASP A 286 6.57 -5.43 -27.25
N HIS A 287 5.26 -5.21 -27.14
CA HIS A 287 4.60 -3.99 -27.60
C HIS A 287 5.17 -2.71 -26.97
N GLN A 288 5.12 -1.61 -27.72
CA GLN A 288 5.50 -0.29 -27.22
C GLN A 288 4.53 0.18 -26.13
N LEU A 289 5.00 1.07 -25.23
CA LEU A 289 4.19 1.56 -24.10
C LEU A 289 2.82 2.14 -24.52
N SER A 290 2.73 2.79 -25.69
CA SER A 290 1.47 3.35 -26.22
C SER A 290 0.39 2.31 -26.47
N HIS A 291 0.76 1.05 -26.74
CA HIS A 291 -0.18 -0.06 -26.90
C HIS A 291 -1.04 -0.26 -25.64
N TYR A 292 -0.40 -0.16 -24.47
CA TYR A 292 -1.02 -0.36 -23.16
C TYR A 292 -1.79 0.88 -22.65
N SER A 293 -1.77 1.99 -23.39
CA SER A 293 -2.51 3.21 -23.03
C SER A 293 -3.97 3.08 -23.47
N LEU A 294 -4.87 3.06 -22.50
CA LEU A 294 -6.32 3.10 -22.72
C LEU A 294 -6.90 4.49 -22.52
N LEU A 295 -6.15 5.37 -21.87
CA LEU A 295 -6.53 6.74 -21.55
C LEU A 295 -5.51 7.72 -22.16
N GLU A 296 -5.97 8.93 -22.43
CA GLU A 296 -5.13 10.05 -22.85
C GLU A 296 -5.11 11.13 -21.74
N PRO A 297 -3.99 11.86 -21.57
CA PRO A 297 -2.71 11.69 -22.27
C PRO A 297 -1.95 10.43 -21.80
N LEU A 298 -1.03 9.92 -22.63
CA LEU A 298 -0.07 8.90 -22.19
C LEU A 298 0.77 9.40 -21.00
N LEU A 299 0.45 8.92 -19.80
CA LEU A 299 1.23 9.17 -18.59
C LEU A 299 2.21 8.01 -18.34
N ARG A 300 3.39 8.33 -17.81
CA ARG A 300 4.41 7.34 -17.45
C ARG A 300 4.69 7.40 -15.97
N GLU A 301 4.73 6.24 -15.31
CA GLU A 301 5.22 6.13 -13.95
C GLU A 301 6.71 6.44 -13.92
N GLN A 302 7.06 7.63 -13.43
CA GLN A 302 8.46 8.05 -13.27
C GLN A 302 9.02 7.71 -11.88
N HIS A 303 8.17 7.15 -11.01
CA HIS A 303 8.46 6.98 -9.61
C HIS A 303 7.77 5.75 -9.02
N ARG A 304 8.41 5.12 -8.02
CA ARG A 304 7.89 3.93 -7.35
C ARG A 304 7.88 4.17 -5.85
N SER A 305 6.86 3.68 -5.15
CA SER A 305 6.82 3.58 -3.69
C SER A 305 7.50 2.28 -3.22
N LEU A 306 7.95 2.19 -1.96
CA LEU A 306 8.85 1.09 -1.52
C LEU A 306 8.59 0.49 -0.11
N GLY A 307 7.88 1.19 0.76
CA GLY A 307 7.63 0.82 2.16
C GLY A 307 6.15 0.85 2.45
N THR A 308 5.63 -0.16 3.15
CA THR A 308 4.21 -0.27 3.51
C THR A 308 4.07 -1.38 4.55
N SER A 309 3.01 -1.34 5.35
CA SER A 309 2.52 -2.45 6.18
C SER A 309 1.05 -2.73 5.87
N HIS A 310 0.64 -4.00 5.94
CA HIS A 310 -0.75 -4.40 5.75
C HIS A 310 -1.18 -5.31 6.90
N ILE A 311 -2.45 -5.22 7.29
CA ILE A 311 -3.09 -6.11 8.24
C ILE A 311 -4.50 -6.46 7.75
N SER A 312 -4.86 -7.73 7.94
CA SER A 312 -6.22 -8.23 7.71
C SER A 312 -6.76 -8.75 9.05
N VAL A 313 -7.98 -8.38 9.39
CA VAL A 313 -8.65 -8.74 10.64
C VAL A 313 -10.05 -9.26 10.34
N LEU A 314 -10.43 -10.35 10.98
CA LEU A 314 -11.78 -10.89 10.99
C LEU A 314 -12.23 -10.98 12.45
N ALA A 315 -13.33 -10.30 12.78
CA ALA A 315 -13.92 -10.30 14.10
C ALA A 315 -14.88 -11.48 14.29
N ALA A 316 -15.14 -11.84 15.54
CA ALA A 316 -16.03 -12.95 15.90
C ALA A 316 -17.49 -12.74 15.46
N ASP A 317 -17.93 -11.49 15.33
CA ASP A 317 -19.27 -11.15 14.80
C ASP A 317 -19.35 -11.22 13.27
N GLY A 318 -18.25 -11.58 12.60
CA GLY A 318 -18.16 -11.68 11.15
C GLY A 318 -17.75 -10.39 10.45
N SER A 319 -17.60 -9.27 11.18
CA SER A 319 -17.09 -8.03 10.60
C SER A 319 -15.62 -8.20 10.23
N ALA A 320 -15.17 -7.48 9.21
CA ALA A 320 -13.81 -7.63 8.69
C ALA A 320 -13.18 -6.30 8.35
N VAL A 321 -11.85 -6.22 8.51
CA VAL A 321 -11.06 -5.04 8.20
C VAL A 321 -9.84 -5.46 7.39
N SER A 322 -9.70 -4.86 6.21
CA SER A 322 -8.45 -4.86 5.44
C SER A 322 -7.84 -3.47 5.57
N ALA A 323 -6.60 -3.36 6.07
CA ALA A 323 -6.00 -2.05 6.34
C ALA A 323 -4.54 -1.99 5.89
N THR A 324 -4.21 -0.95 5.13
CA THR A 324 -2.85 -0.71 4.63
C THR A 324 -2.34 0.64 5.14
N SER A 325 -1.20 0.64 5.83
CA SER A 325 -0.56 1.82 6.42
C SER A 325 0.85 2.01 5.86
N THR A 326 1.27 3.26 5.70
CA THR A 326 2.52 3.60 5.03
C THR A 326 3.12 4.93 5.50
N ILE A 327 4.43 5.06 5.29
CA ILE A 327 5.18 6.33 5.30
C ILE A 327 5.91 6.52 3.94
N ASN A 328 5.37 5.92 2.88
CA ASN A 328 5.94 5.71 1.55
C ASN A 328 7.24 4.89 1.54
N TYR A 329 8.40 5.50 1.72
CA TYR A 329 9.68 4.77 1.62
C TYR A 329 10.03 4.07 2.93
N PRO A 330 11.02 3.15 2.89
CA PRO A 330 11.65 2.73 4.12
C PRO A 330 12.19 3.94 4.89
N PHE A 331 11.61 4.20 6.07
CA PHE A 331 11.80 5.40 6.90
C PHE A 331 11.34 6.74 6.26
N GLY A 332 10.48 6.67 5.25
CA GLY A 332 9.86 7.81 4.59
C GLY A 332 10.84 8.86 4.09
N SER A 333 10.67 10.09 4.57
CA SER A 333 11.54 11.23 4.25
C SER A 333 12.92 11.16 4.89
N LEU A 334 13.18 10.17 5.75
CA LEU A 334 14.34 10.14 6.65
C LEU A 334 14.37 11.34 7.61
N VAL A 335 13.25 12.00 7.85
CA VAL A 335 13.12 13.05 8.87
C VAL A 335 12.54 12.42 10.14
N TYR A 336 13.22 12.62 11.26
CA TYR A 336 12.81 12.15 12.58
C TYR A 336 12.63 13.35 13.52
N SER A 337 11.45 13.48 14.11
CA SER A 337 11.19 14.47 15.16
C SER A 337 11.68 13.93 16.50
N ASN A 338 12.69 14.58 17.06
CA ASN A 338 13.25 14.21 18.36
C ASN A 338 12.27 14.45 19.51
N GLN A 339 11.44 15.50 19.40
CA GLN A 339 10.49 15.85 20.44
C GLN A 339 9.33 14.86 20.54
N THR A 340 8.81 14.42 19.39
CA THR A 340 7.63 13.55 19.31
C THR A 340 7.95 12.07 19.08
N GLY A 341 9.17 11.77 18.62
CA GLY A 341 9.57 10.42 18.26
C GLY A 341 8.97 9.92 16.96
N ILE A 342 8.49 10.80 16.08
CA ILE A 342 7.83 10.42 14.83
C ILE A 342 8.82 10.43 13.67
N ILE A 343 8.76 9.38 12.83
CA ILE A 343 9.44 9.31 11.53
C ILE A 343 8.43 9.75 10.46
N LEU A 344 8.78 10.71 9.63
CA LEU A 344 7.86 11.36 8.71
C LEU A 344 7.86 10.71 7.32
N ASN A 345 6.68 10.61 6.72
CA ASN A 345 6.49 10.15 5.34
C ASN A 345 7.26 11.00 4.31
N ASN A 346 7.43 10.45 3.11
CA ASN A 346 7.76 11.22 1.90
C ASN A 346 6.65 11.07 0.84
N GLU A 347 5.38 11.12 1.27
CA GLU A 347 4.25 10.73 0.44
C GLU A 347 4.03 11.65 -0.76
N LEU A 348 4.47 12.92 -0.70
CA LEU A 348 4.37 13.81 -1.85
C LEU A 348 5.22 13.33 -3.05
N ALA A 349 6.17 12.41 -2.83
CA ALA A 349 6.91 11.78 -3.91
C ALA A 349 6.01 10.99 -4.86
N ASP A 350 4.85 10.51 -4.41
CA ASP A 350 3.91 9.78 -5.26
C ASP A 350 3.21 10.70 -6.30
N PHE A 351 3.25 12.03 -6.15
CA PHE A 351 2.86 12.94 -7.24
C PHE A 351 3.79 12.84 -8.47
N CYS A 352 5.01 12.31 -8.32
CA CYS A 352 5.89 12.01 -9.45
C CYS A 352 5.34 10.89 -10.35
N ILE A 353 4.37 10.09 -9.88
CA ILE A 353 3.74 9.03 -10.68
C ILE A 353 2.88 9.65 -11.80
N ALA A 354 2.08 10.67 -11.46
CA ALA A 354 1.20 11.35 -12.40
C ALA A 354 1.92 12.50 -13.14
N ASN A 355 2.95 13.09 -12.52
CA ASN A 355 3.74 14.21 -13.03
C ASN A 355 2.86 15.37 -13.56
N ARG A 356 1.88 15.79 -12.75
CA ARG A 356 0.95 16.90 -13.04
C ARG A 356 0.95 17.92 -11.92
N SER A 357 0.34 19.08 -12.14
CA SER A 357 0.20 20.10 -11.09
C SER A 357 -0.47 19.54 -9.84
N ILE A 358 0.09 19.88 -8.68
CA ILE A 358 -0.38 19.52 -7.34
C ILE A 358 -1.23 20.66 -6.81
N LYS A 359 -2.40 20.35 -6.24
CA LYS A 359 -3.25 21.32 -5.53
C LYS A 359 -3.07 21.16 -4.00
N PRO A 360 -3.05 22.24 -3.21
CA PRO A 360 -3.10 22.15 -1.75
C PRO A 360 -4.26 21.29 -1.24
N GLY A 361 -4.02 20.42 -0.27
CA GLY A 361 -5.02 19.49 0.28
C GLY A 361 -5.24 18.23 -0.56
N GLU A 362 -4.62 18.12 -1.74
CA GLU A 362 -4.74 16.97 -2.62
C GLU A 362 -3.99 15.75 -2.08
N LYS A 363 -4.59 14.57 -2.19
CA LYS A 363 -3.96 13.28 -1.85
C LYS A 363 -3.17 12.74 -3.05
N PRO A 364 -1.92 12.27 -2.86
CA PRO A 364 -1.14 11.68 -3.95
C PRO A 364 -1.67 10.30 -4.36
N PRO A 365 -1.47 9.88 -5.63
CA PRO A 365 -1.76 8.52 -6.11
C PRO A 365 -1.14 7.43 -5.23
N SER A 366 -1.74 6.25 -5.19
CA SER A 366 -1.22 5.15 -4.38
C SER A 366 -1.51 3.78 -4.98
N ALA A 367 -0.65 2.82 -4.68
CA ALA A 367 -0.82 1.41 -5.06
C ALA A 367 -1.54 0.58 -3.98
N MET A 368 -1.92 1.16 -2.83
CA MET A 368 -2.57 0.39 -1.77
C MET A 368 -3.96 -0.09 -2.20
N VAL A 369 -4.24 -1.38 -1.97
CA VAL A 369 -5.51 -2.06 -2.31
C VAL A 369 -6.02 -2.95 -1.17
N PRO A 370 -6.22 -2.42 0.05
CA PRO A 370 -6.84 -3.22 1.11
C PRO A 370 -8.24 -3.68 0.65
N SER A 371 -8.42 -4.96 0.41
CA SER A 371 -9.59 -5.51 -0.27
C SER A 371 -10.33 -6.52 0.60
N ILE A 372 -11.64 -6.62 0.37
CA ILE A 372 -12.51 -7.65 0.94
C ILE A 372 -13.29 -8.26 -0.22
N LEU A 373 -13.30 -9.59 -0.32
CA LEU A 373 -14.09 -10.31 -1.31
C LEU A 373 -15.16 -11.11 -0.58
N LEU A 374 -16.40 -11.03 -1.06
CA LEU A 374 -17.56 -11.73 -0.51
C LEU A 374 -18.22 -12.55 -1.62
N SER A 375 -18.35 -13.85 -1.40
CA SER A 375 -19.12 -14.72 -2.27
C SER A 375 -20.60 -14.70 -1.93
N LYS A 376 -21.45 -15.10 -2.88
CA LYS A 376 -22.88 -15.33 -2.64
C LYS A 376 -23.18 -16.40 -1.59
N SER A 377 -22.27 -17.35 -1.36
CA SER A 377 -22.37 -18.38 -0.31
C SER A 377 -22.03 -17.84 1.09
N GLY A 378 -21.48 -16.62 1.19
CA GLY A 378 -21.02 -16.03 2.43
C GLY A 378 -19.56 -16.31 2.78
N ASP A 379 -18.82 -16.98 1.89
CA ASP A 379 -17.36 -17.10 1.99
C ASP A 379 -16.71 -15.74 1.78
N MET A 380 -15.63 -15.48 2.52
CA MET A 380 -14.97 -14.19 2.59
C MET A 380 -13.46 -14.33 2.44
N LEU A 381 -12.84 -13.41 1.71
CA LEU A 381 -11.40 -13.23 1.68
C LEU A 381 -11.08 -11.77 2.03
N VAL A 382 -10.44 -11.56 3.18
CA VAL A 382 -9.90 -10.26 3.61
C VAL A 382 -8.43 -10.26 3.22
N ILE A 383 -8.00 -9.36 2.34
CA ILE A 383 -6.66 -9.45 1.75
C ILE A 383 -6.10 -8.08 1.37
N GLY A 384 -4.79 -7.96 1.40
CA GLY A 384 -4.08 -6.82 0.86
C GLY A 384 -2.57 -6.96 1.02
N GLY A 385 -1.84 -6.02 0.42
CA GLY A 385 -0.41 -6.11 0.29
C GLY A 385 0.36 -4.91 0.81
N ALA A 386 1.66 -5.14 1.02
CA ALA A 386 2.66 -4.11 1.27
C ALA A 386 3.86 -4.33 0.35
N GLY A 387 4.50 -3.25 -0.10
CA GLY A 387 5.60 -3.32 -1.08
C GLY A 387 5.57 -2.23 -2.15
N GLY A 388 4.93 -1.10 -1.86
CA GLY A 388 4.82 0.01 -2.80
C GLY A 388 4.18 -0.38 -4.13
N SER A 389 4.86 -0.11 -5.26
CA SER A 389 4.32 -0.40 -6.59
C SER A 389 3.95 -1.89 -6.81
N TRP A 390 4.54 -2.82 -6.06
CA TRP A 390 4.24 -4.26 -6.16
C TRP A 390 2.89 -4.66 -5.56
N ILE A 391 2.25 -3.80 -4.76
CA ILE A 391 1.04 -4.16 -3.99
C ILE A 391 -0.08 -4.66 -4.89
N ILE A 392 -0.35 -3.97 -6.01
CA ILE A 392 -1.43 -4.33 -6.94
C ILE A 392 -1.13 -5.72 -7.53
N SER A 393 0.05 -5.93 -8.11
CA SER A 393 0.42 -7.21 -8.73
C SER A 393 0.41 -8.38 -7.74
N ALA A 394 1.00 -8.20 -6.55
CA ALA A 394 1.04 -9.24 -5.52
C ALA A 394 -0.36 -9.61 -5.02
N THR A 395 -1.23 -8.61 -4.80
CA THR A 395 -2.60 -8.85 -4.35
C THR A 395 -3.44 -9.49 -5.45
N THR A 396 -3.33 -9.03 -6.71
CA THR A 396 -3.96 -9.68 -7.87
C THR A 396 -3.56 -11.15 -7.95
N MET A 397 -2.26 -11.45 -7.91
CA MET A 397 -1.76 -12.82 -8.01
C MET A 397 -2.26 -13.71 -6.88
N ALA A 398 -2.27 -13.22 -5.64
CA ALA A 398 -2.83 -13.97 -4.51
C ALA A 398 -4.34 -14.24 -4.68
N ILE A 399 -5.10 -13.26 -5.18
CA ILE A 399 -6.54 -13.42 -5.45
C ILE A 399 -6.79 -14.46 -6.53
N ILE A 400 -6.10 -14.40 -7.68
CA ILE A 400 -6.30 -15.38 -8.77
C ILE A 400 -5.83 -16.78 -8.36
N ASN A 401 -4.75 -16.88 -7.58
CA ASN A 401 -4.28 -18.16 -7.05
C ASN A 401 -5.34 -18.83 -6.18
N LYS A 402 -5.96 -18.04 -5.29
CA LYS A 402 -6.99 -18.53 -4.39
C LYS A 402 -8.30 -18.84 -5.12
N LEU A 403 -8.81 -17.90 -5.91
CA LEU A 403 -10.14 -17.98 -6.51
C LEU A 403 -10.21 -18.86 -7.75
N TRP A 404 -9.17 -18.85 -8.58
CA TRP A 404 -9.21 -19.48 -9.91
C TRP A 404 -8.37 -20.75 -9.95
N PHE A 405 -7.14 -20.73 -9.46
CA PHE A 405 -6.29 -21.94 -9.42
C PHE A 405 -6.64 -22.88 -8.26
N GLY A 406 -7.51 -22.46 -7.33
CA GLY A 406 -8.02 -23.28 -6.23
C GLY A 406 -6.97 -23.56 -5.16
N TYR A 407 -5.97 -22.70 -5.00
CA TYR A 407 -4.96 -22.85 -3.96
C TYR A 407 -5.58 -22.62 -2.58
N ASP A 408 -5.03 -23.27 -1.55
CA ASP A 408 -5.27 -22.83 -0.18
C ASP A 408 -4.63 -21.44 0.05
N LEU A 409 -4.96 -20.80 1.17
CA LEU A 409 -4.53 -19.43 1.43
C LEU A 409 -3.01 -19.31 1.60
N GLU A 410 -2.35 -20.30 2.22
CA GLU A 410 -0.90 -20.28 2.41
C GLU A 410 -0.19 -20.37 1.06
N HIS A 411 -0.60 -21.31 0.20
CA HIS A 411 -0.02 -21.46 -1.11
C HIS A 411 -0.33 -20.27 -2.03
N ALA A 412 -1.55 -19.73 -1.97
CA ALA A 412 -1.94 -18.57 -2.77
C ALA A 412 -1.07 -17.34 -2.51
N ILE A 413 -0.70 -17.09 -1.25
CA ILE A 413 0.16 -15.97 -0.84
C ILE A 413 1.65 -16.29 -1.01
N SER A 414 2.06 -17.53 -0.74
CA SER A 414 3.48 -17.93 -0.80
C SER A 414 4.00 -18.12 -2.22
N ALA A 415 3.11 -18.29 -3.21
CA ALA A 415 3.49 -18.43 -4.61
C ALA A 415 4.35 -17.23 -5.08
N PRO A 416 5.39 -17.45 -5.91
CA PRO A 416 6.23 -16.39 -6.43
C PRO A 416 5.45 -15.32 -7.22
N VAL A 417 5.78 -14.05 -7.00
CA VAL A 417 5.10 -12.90 -7.59
C VAL A 417 5.85 -12.40 -8.83
N MET A 418 5.07 -11.98 -9.82
CA MET A 418 5.49 -11.22 -10.99
C MET A 418 4.84 -9.84 -10.93
N HIS A 419 5.58 -8.81 -11.31
CA HIS A 419 5.13 -7.42 -11.35
C HIS A 419 5.49 -6.81 -12.71
N THR A 420 4.87 -5.69 -13.05
CA THR A 420 5.12 -4.98 -14.31
C THR A 420 5.43 -3.52 -14.03
N GLN A 421 6.46 -2.99 -14.68
CA GLN A 421 6.80 -1.58 -14.64
C GLN A 421 6.95 -1.07 -16.06
N GLY A 422 6.01 -0.21 -16.48
CA GLY A 422 5.90 0.18 -17.89
C GLY A 422 5.59 -1.03 -18.77
N ASP A 423 6.37 -1.24 -19.82
CA ASP A 423 6.27 -2.39 -20.73
C ASP A 423 7.11 -3.60 -20.30
N SER A 424 7.78 -3.52 -19.15
CA SER A 424 8.70 -4.54 -18.65
C SER A 424 8.11 -5.35 -17.49
N VAL A 425 8.59 -6.57 -17.33
CA VAL A 425 8.20 -7.53 -16.30
C VAL A 425 9.32 -7.72 -15.30
N LEU A 426 8.98 -7.80 -14.03
CA LEU A 426 9.86 -8.07 -12.91
C LEU A 426 9.41 -9.37 -12.24
N PHE A 427 10.36 -10.18 -11.84
CA PHE A 427 10.10 -11.48 -11.22
C PHE A 427 10.79 -11.52 -9.86
N GLU A 428 10.16 -12.21 -8.90
CA GLU A 428 10.89 -12.65 -7.72
C GLU A 428 11.98 -13.67 -8.07
N ASP A 429 13.03 -13.73 -7.26
CA ASP A 429 14.17 -14.63 -7.48
C ASP A 429 13.75 -16.12 -7.55
N SER A 430 12.70 -16.50 -6.81
CA SER A 430 12.15 -17.85 -6.77
C SER A 430 11.13 -18.16 -7.88
N PHE A 431 10.90 -17.23 -8.81
CA PHE A 431 9.94 -17.42 -9.89
C PHE A 431 10.37 -18.55 -10.85
N SER A 432 9.40 -19.24 -11.45
CA SER A 432 9.68 -20.38 -12.33
C SER A 432 10.55 -19.97 -13.51
N LYS A 433 11.74 -20.57 -13.63
CA LYS A 433 12.69 -20.32 -14.74
C LYS A 433 12.09 -20.70 -16.09
N GLU A 434 11.28 -21.75 -16.12
CA GLU A 434 10.59 -22.23 -17.31
C GLU A 434 9.55 -21.23 -17.80
N VAL A 435 8.66 -20.78 -16.90
CA VAL A 435 7.65 -19.76 -17.24
C VAL A 435 8.32 -18.47 -17.68
N LYS A 436 9.35 -18.03 -16.93
CA LYS A 436 10.15 -16.86 -17.28
C LYS A 436 10.74 -16.99 -18.67
N ALA A 437 11.38 -18.11 -19.02
CA ALA A 437 11.95 -18.33 -20.35
C ALA A 437 10.87 -18.29 -21.43
N GLY A 438 9.69 -18.88 -21.18
CA GLY A 438 8.56 -18.83 -22.10
C GLY A 438 8.03 -17.41 -22.34
N LEU A 439 7.92 -16.59 -21.29
CA LEU A 439 7.56 -15.17 -21.41
C LEU A 439 8.60 -14.38 -22.20
N LEU A 440 9.89 -14.58 -21.93
CA LEU A 440 10.96 -13.95 -22.71
C LEU A 440 10.92 -14.40 -24.18
N GLY A 441 10.60 -15.67 -24.45
CA GLY A 441 10.39 -16.20 -25.80
C GLY A 441 9.21 -15.56 -26.54
N ARG A 442 8.19 -15.09 -25.82
CA ARG A 442 7.08 -14.28 -26.36
C ARG A 442 7.43 -12.78 -26.50
N GLY A 443 8.65 -12.37 -26.17
CA GLY A 443 9.13 -11.00 -26.32
C GLY A 443 8.96 -10.10 -25.09
N HIS A 444 8.49 -10.63 -23.95
CA HIS A 444 8.45 -9.84 -22.72
C HIS A 444 9.86 -9.35 -22.34
N LYS A 445 9.98 -8.10 -21.90
CA LYS A 445 11.25 -7.51 -21.45
C LYS A 445 11.38 -7.70 -19.95
N GLU A 446 12.45 -8.32 -19.49
CA GLU A 446 12.74 -8.39 -18.06
C GLU A 446 13.42 -7.12 -17.55
N LYS A 447 13.03 -6.70 -16.35
CA LYS A 447 13.75 -5.73 -15.53
C LYS A 447 14.05 -6.32 -14.16
N GLN A 448 15.23 -6.00 -13.62
CA GLN A 448 15.61 -6.39 -12.26
C GLN A 448 15.33 -5.26 -11.27
N ASP A 449 14.89 -5.64 -10.07
CA ASP A 449 14.73 -4.73 -8.95
C ASP A 449 15.36 -5.31 -7.68
N LYS A 450 16.53 -4.76 -7.32
CA LYS A 450 17.29 -5.17 -6.14
C LYS A 450 16.65 -4.76 -4.80
N LEU A 451 15.59 -3.96 -4.84
CA LEU A 451 14.84 -3.47 -3.68
C LEU A 451 13.44 -4.09 -3.58
N ALA A 452 13.09 -5.04 -4.47
CA ALA A 452 11.78 -5.65 -4.48
C ALA A 452 11.52 -6.43 -3.18
N MET A 453 10.54 -5.95 -2.42
CA MET A 453 9.99 -6.66 -1.26
C MET A 453 8.49 -6.45 -1.24
N ASN A 454 7.75 -7.48 -1.61
CA ASN A 454 6.31 -7.53 -1.48
C ASN A 454 5.92 -8.50 -0.36
N VAL A 455 4.77 -8.25 0.26
CA VAL A 455 4.09 -9.17 1.17
C VAL A 455 2.59 -9.04 0.98
N VAL A 456 1.88 -10.16 1.13
CA VAL A 456 0.41 -10.17 1.21
C VAL A 456 -0.01 -10.74 2.56
N GLN A 457 -0.98 -10.13 3.22
CA GLN A 457 -1.63 -10.75 4.38
C GLN A 457 -3.06 -11.08 3.99
N GLY A 458 -3.57 -12.19 4.50
CA GLY A 458 -4.95 -12.55 4.22
C GLY A 458 -5.60 -13.40 5.29
N ILE A 459 -6.92 -13.33 5.34
CA ILE A 459 -7.82 -14.21 6.08
C ILE A 459 -8.87 -14.71 5.10
N SER A 460 -9.03 -16.03 5.02
CA SER A 460 -10.07 -16.71 4.25
C SER A 460 -11.04 -17.37 5.22
N LYS A 461 -12.33 -17.10 5.04
CA LYS A 461 -13.43 -17.77 5.75
C LYS A 461 -14.26 -18.52 4.72
N GLU A 462 -14.28 -19.84 4.81
CA GLU A 462 -15.03 -20.73 3.92
C GLU A 462 -16.01 -21.55 4.77
N GLY A 463 -17.29 -21.18 4.71
CA GLY A 463 -18.31 -21.64 5.66
C GLY A 463 -17.90 -21.37 7.11
N LYS A 464 -17.57 -22.44 7.85
CA LYS A 464 -17.11 -22.39 9.25
C LYS A 464 -15.58 -22.38 9.39
N CYS A 465 -14.84 -22.69 8.33
CA CYS A 465 -13.39 -22.77 8.36
C CYS A 465 -12.80 -21.38 8.22
N ILE A 466 -11.87 -21.01 9.10
CA ILE A 466 -11.11 -19.77 9.02
C ILE A 466 -9.64 -20.11 8.92
N SER A 467 -8.99 -19.60 7.88
CA SER A 467 -7.56 -19.71 7.63
C SER A 467 -6.97 -18.30 7.59
N ALA A 468 -5.90 -18.05 8.33
CA ALA A 468 -5.19 -16.78 8.32
C ALA A 468 -3.72 -17.02 7.99
N PHE A 469 -3.19 -16.30 7.01
CA PHE A 469 -1.81 -16.45 6.60
C PHE A 469 -1.11 -15.10 6.46
N SER A 470 0.11 -15.06 6.99
CA SER A 470 0.99 -13.92 6.92
C SER A 470 2.21 -14.28 6.10
N ASP A 471 2.48 -13.50 5.05
CA ASP A 471 3.59 -13.77 4.15
C ASP A 471 4.95 -13.82 4.88
N LYS A 472 5.66 -14.93 4.62
CA LYS A 472 6.96 -15.25 5.22
C LYS A 472 8.10 -14.38 4.66
N ARG A 473 7.92 -13.69 3.52
CA ARG A 473 8.93 -12.78 2.92
C ARG A 473 9.39 -11.64 3.85
N LYS A 474 8.54 -11.21 4.79
CA LYS A 474 8.91 -10.28 5.90
C LYS A 474 8.72 -10.88 7.28
N LEU A 475 8.70 -12.21 7.40
CA LEU A 475 8.54 -12.92 8.68
C LEU A 475 7.24 -12.51 9.42
N GLY A 476 6.16 -12.28 8.67
CA GLY A 476 4.85 -11.99 9.24
C GLY A 476 4.33 -13.15 10.07
N LYS A 477 3.37 -12.88 10.95
CA LYS A 477 2.70 -13.90 11.77
C LYS A 477 1.20 -13.68 11.77
N SER A 478 0.45 -14.74 11.51
CA SER A 478 -0.99 -14.79 11.77
C SER A 478 -1.24 -15.28 13.20
N ALA A 479 -2.33 -14.82 13.79
CA ALA A 479 -2.79 -15.24 15.10
C ALA A 479 -4.32 -15.24 15.13
N GLY A 480 -4.90 -16.11 15.94
CA GLY A 480 -6.33 -16.21 16.21
C GLY A 480 -6.55 -16.65 17.65
N TYR A 481 -7.76 -16.42 18.17
CA TYR A 481 -8.15 -16.78 19.54
C TYR A 481 -9.56 -17.36 19.55
#